data_AF-A0A9E1XC33-F1
#
_entry.id   AF-A0A9E1XC33-F1
#
_cell.length_a   1.000
_cell.length_b   1.000
_cell.length_c   1.000
_cell.angle_alpha   90.00
_cell.angle_beta   90.00
_cell.angle_gamma   90.00
#
_symmetry.space_group_name_H-M   'P 1'
#
loop_
_entity.id
_entity.type
_entity.pdbx_description
1 polymer ?
#
loop_
_entity_poly.entity_id
_entity_poly.type
_entity_poly.pdbx_seq_one_letter_code
_entity_poly.pdbx_strand_id
1 'polypeptide(L)'
;ATGFRGDVVAVAKRDLKVGEMLDGEGGYTVWGKLVPAQRSLGLGGLPIGLAHRMALRRPVARGQIVTWEDVAIDQQDSAVAFRREMEQVFQTLN
;
A
#
# COMPACT_ATOMS: atom_id res chain seq x y z
N ALA A 1 -20.16 -4.36 9.82
CA ALA A 1 -19.05 -5.22 9.37
C ALA A 1 -18.55 -6.02 10.56
N THR A 2 -18.14 -7.29 10.41
CA THR A 2 -17.67 -8.16 11.53
C THR A 2 -16.15 -8.36 11.55
N GLY A 3 -15.38 -7.51 10.86
CA GLY A 3 -13.91 -7.57 10.81
C GLY A 3 -13.32 -7.11 9.48
N PHE A 4 -11.99 -6.94 9.45
CA PHE A 4 -11.21 -6.60 8.26
C PHE A 4 -10.92 -7.87 7.44
N ARG A 5 -11.69 -8.10 6.37
CA ARG A 5 -11.62 -9.34 5.56
C ARG A 5 -11.01 -9.15 4.18
N GLY A 6 -11.06 -7.95 3.64
CA GLY A 6 -10.51 -7.61 2.34
C GLY A 6 -9.79 -6.27 2.41
N ASP A 7 -8.78 -6.11 1.59
CA ASP A 7 -8.00 -4.89 1.45
C ASP A 7 -7.77 -4.59 -0.03
N VAL A 8 -7.70 -3.31 -0.38
CA VAL A 8 -7.41 -2.89 -1.75
C VAL A 8 -5.98 -2.34 -1.78
N VAL A 9 -5.05 -3.16 -2.26
CA VAL A 9 -3.62 -2.83 -2.32
C VAL A 9 -3.28 -2.13 -3.63
N ALA A 10 -2.23 -1.31 -3.60
CA ALA A 10 -1.66 -0.69 -4.78
C ALA A 10 -0.82 -1.71 -5.58
N VAL A 11 -1.03 -1.75 -6.89
CA VAL A 11 -0.28 -2.59 -7.84
C VAL A 11 0.30 -1.71 -8.94
N ALA A 12 1.60 -1.87 -9.23
CA ALA A 12 2.27 -1.08 -10.24
C ALA A 12 1.69 -1.34 -11.65
N LYS A 13 1.35 -0.28 -12.38
CA LYS A 13 0.85 -0.33 -13.77
C LYS A 13 1.97 -0.60 -14.79
N ARG A 14 3.19 -0.21 -14.45
CA ARG A 14 4.43 -0.32 -15.23
C ARG A 14 5.61 -0.54 -14.29
N ASP A 15 6.80 -0.74 -14.84
CA ASP A 15 8.01 -0.70 -14.03
C ASP A 15 8.22 0.71 -13.47
N LEU A 16 8.46 0.79 -12.17
CA LEU A 16 8.70 2.01 -11.41
C LEU A 16 10.12 1.99 -10.85
N LYS A 17 10.81 3.11 -10.93
CA LYS A 17 12.19 3.29 -10.50
C LYS A 17 12.24 3.99 -9.14
N VAL A 18 13.38 3.84 -8.46
CA VAL A 18 13.70 4.60 -7.25
C VAL A 18 13.56 6.10 -7.52
N GLY A 19 12.96 6.83 -6.58
CA GLY A 19 12.72 8.27 -6.66
C GLY A 19 11.46 8.69 -7.42
N GLU A 20 10.84 7.79 -8.20
CA GLU A 20 9.55 8.11 -8.84
C GLU A 20 8.45 8.31 -7.79
N MET A 21 7.54 9.24 -8.05
CA MET A 21 6.42 9.55 -7.16
C MET A 21 5.18 8.75 -7.56
N LEU A 22 4.57 8.05 -6.62
CA LEU A 22 3.25 7.46 -6.84
C LEU A 22 2.19 8.56 -6.99
N ASP A 23 1.38 8.46 -8.04
CA ASP A 23 0.33 9.43 -8.37
C ASP A 23 -1.08 9.01 -7.91
N GLY A 24 -1.21 7.82 -7.32
CA GLY A 24 -2.46 7.36 -6.69
C GLY A 24 -3.47 6.72 -7.64
N GLU A 25 -4.69 6.56 -7.12
CA GLU A 25 -5.83 6.06 -7.89
C GLU A 25 -6.14 6.98 -9.08
N GLY A 26 -6.52 6.39 -10.22
CA GLY A 26 -6.80 7.12 -11.46
C GLY A 26 -5.56 7.61 -12.22
N GLY A 27 -4.37 7.57 -11.59
CA GLY A 27 -3.10 7.97 -12.19
C GLY A 27 -2.48 6.92 -13.12
N TYR A 28 -1.18 7.04 -13.38
CA TYR A 28 -0.40 6.21 -14.30
C TYR A 28 0.55 5.24 -13.59
N THR A 29 0.79 5.41 -12.28
CA THR A 29 1.77 4.57 -11.56
C THR A 29 1.15 3.31 -10.98
N VAL A 30 -0.04 3.38 -10.39
CA VAL A 30 -0.67 2.26 -9.66
C VAL A 30 -2.17 2.12 -9.94
N TRP A 31 -2.71 0.94 -9.67
CA TRP A 31 -4.14 0.64 -9.61
C TRP A 31 -4.47 -0.17 -8.35
N GLY A 32 -5.74 -0.15 -7.93
CA GLY A 32 -6.21 -0.87 -6.76
C GLY A 32 -6.60 -2.32 -7.06
N LYS A 33 -6.08 -3.28 -6.29
CA LYS A 33 -6.45 -4.70 -6.39
C LYS A 33 -7.01 -5.21 -5.06
N LEU A 34 -8.24 -5.71 -5.09
CA LEU A 34 -8.81 -6.40 -3.94
C LEU A 34 -8.04 -7.71 -3.65
N VAL A 35 -7.63 -7.88 -2.40
CA VAL A 35 -7.01 -9.11 -1.88
C VAL A 35 -7.61 -9.45 -0.50
N PRO A 36 -7.53 -10.72 -0.05
CA PRO A 36 -7.84 -11.06 1.34
C PRO A 36 -6.99 -10.24 2.31
N ALA A 37 -7.59 -9.73 3.39
CA ALA A 37 -6.90 -8.89 4.36
C ALA A 37 -5.65 -9.57 4.96
N GLN A 38 -5.75 -10.86 5.30
CA GLN A 38 -4.62 -11.65 5.81
C GLN A 38 -3.42 -11.65 4.84
N ARG A 39 -3.70 -11.76 3.53
CA ARG A 39 -2.66 -11.69 2.50
C ARG A 39 -2.03 -10.29 2.43
N SER A 40 -2.85 -9.23 2.51
CA SER A 40 -2.34 -7.85 2.51
C SER A 40 -1.41 -7.62 3.70
N LEU A 41 -1.84 -8.01 4.90
CA LEU A 41 -1.06 -7.87 6.14
C LEU A 41 0.25 -8.66 6.08
N GLY A 42 0.22 -9.91 5.61
CA GLY A 42 1.41 -10.74 5.50
C GLY A 42 2.43 -10.24 4.47
N LEU A 43 1.99 -9.50 3.44
CA LEU A 43 2.87 -8.87 2.46
C LEU A 43 3.32 -7.46 2.87
N GLY A 44 2.67 -6.83 3.84
CA GLY A 44 2.84 -5.40 4.11
C GLY A 44 2.37 -4.53 2.93
N GLY A 45 1.27 -4.91 2.28
CA GLY A 45 0.75 -4.22 1.09
C GLY A 45 0.37 -2.77 1.38
N LEU A 46 0.82 -1.85 0.53
CA LEU A 46 0.45 -0.44 0.58
C LEU A 46 -1.01 -0.29 0.11
N PRO A 47 -1.93 0.27 0.91
CA PRO A 47 -3.32 0.45 0.49
C PRO A 47 -3.44 1.54 -0.58
N ILE A 48 -4.27 1.28 -1.60
CA ILE A 48 -4.43 2.19 -2.75
C ILE A 48 -4.86 3.60 -2.34
N GLY A 49 -5.70 3.72 -1.31
CA GLY A 49 -6.18 5.02 -0.80
C GLY A 49 -5.07 5.91 -0.22
N LEU A 50 -3.93 5.32 0.18
CA LEU A 50 -2.76 6.05 0.69
C LEU A 50 -1.62 6.13 -0.33
N ALA A 51 -1.72 5.42 -1.46
CA ALA A 51 -0.63 5.27 -2.43
C ALA A 51 -0.47 6.48 -3.37
N HIS A 52 -0.53 7.69 -2.83
CA HIS A 52 -0.43 8.94 -3.59
C HIS A 52 0.58 9.87 -2.91
N ARG A 53 1.38 10.60 -3.71
CA ARG A 53 2.46 11.49 -3.24
C ARG A 53 3.48 10.80 -2.33
N MET A 54 3.74 9.51 -2.58
CA MET A 54 4.79 8.74 -1.91
C MET A 54 5.90 8.39 -2.90
N ALA A 55 7.15 8.77 -2.59
CA ALA A 55 8.29 8.51 -3.45
C ALA A 55 8.79 7.07 -3.27
N LEU A 56 9.18 6.39 -4.36
CA LEU A 56 9.75 5.06 -4.27
C LEU A 56 11.17 5.07 -3.70
N ARG A 57 11.44 4.16 -2.78
CA ARG A 57 12.77 3.87 -2.21
C ARG A 57 13.46 2.69 -2.91
N ARG A 58 12.69 1.86 -3.60
CA ARG A 58 13.15 0.65 -4.32
C ARG A 58 12.43 0.54 -5.67
N PRO A 59 13.03 -0.13 -6.68
CA PRO A 59 12.32 -0.39 -7.92
C PRO A 59 11.16 -1.38 -7.68
N VAL A 60 10.05 -1.18 -8.40
CA VAL A 60 8.87 -2.05 -8.34
C VAL A 60 8.48 -2.44 -9.77
N ALA A 61 8.41 -3.75 -10.03
CA ALA A 61 8.10 -4.25 -11.37
C ALA A 61 6.61 -4.10 -11.71
N ARG A 62 6.28 -4.01 -13.00
CA ARG A 62 4.90 -4.02 -13.48
C ARG A 62 4.13 -5.21 -12.91
N GLY A 63 2.95 -4.94 -12.36
CA GLY A 63 2.06 -5.96 -11.79
C GLY A 63 2.45 -6.43 -10.38
N GLN A 64 3.57 -5.95 -9.82
CA GLN A 64 3.94 -6.18 -8.43
C GLN A 64 3.06 -5.35 -7.49
N ILE A 65 2.69 -5.93 -6.35
CA ILE A 65 2.06 -5.21 -5.25
C ILE A 65 3.11 -4.29 -4.62
N VAL A 66 2.79 -3.00 -4.50
CA VAL A 66 3.61 -2.04 -3.78
C VAL A 66 3.44 -2.30 -2.29
N THR A 67 4.54 -2.31 -1.54
CA THR A 67 4.56 -2.52 -0.09
C THR A 67 4.95 -1.24 0.65
N TRP A 68 4.74 -1.22 1.95
CA TRP A 68 5.23 -0.15 2.82
C TRP A 68 6.75 0.06 2.74
N GLU A 69 7.52 -0.99 2.44
CA GLU A 69 8.98 -0.88 2.32
C GLU A 69 9.44 -0.23 1.01
N ASP A 70 8.58 -0.25 -0.02
CA ASP A 70 8.92 0.29 -1.33
C ASP A 70 8.82 1.82 -1.37
N VAL A 71 8.19 2.44 -0.39
CA VAL A 71 7.84 3.87 -0.40
C VAL A 71 8.44 4.67 0.76
N ALA A 72 8.59 5.96 0.52
CA ALA A 72 8.79 6.96 1.55
C ALA A 72 7.47 7.25 2.27
N ILE A 73 7.48 7.06 3.59
CA ILE A 73 6.34 7.26 4.46
C ILE A 73 6.57 8.55 5.25
N ASP A 74 5.61 9.45 5.20
CA ASP A 74 5.52 10.56 6.15
C ASP A 74 4.92 10.03 7.47
N GLN A 75 5.72 10.05 8.54
CA GLN A 75 5.30 9.57 9.85
C GLN A 75 4.38 10.56 10.58
N GLN A 76 4.25 11.79 10.09
CA GLN A 76 3.36 12.81 10.64
C GLN A 76 1.96 12.76 10.00
N ASP A 77 1.77 11.98 8.93
CA ASP A 77 0.48 11.80 8.29
C ASP A 77 -0.44 10.96 9.19
N SER A 78 -1.55 11.56 9.63
CA SER A 78 -2.49 10.91 10.54
C SER A 78 -3.25 9.75 9.90
N ALA A 79 -3.49 9.76 8.59
CA ALA A 79 -4.13 8.66 7.88
C ALA A 79 -3.19 7.45 7.76
N VAL A 80 -1.90 7.71 7.52
CA VAL A 80 -0.85 6.69 7.61
C VAL A 80 -0.78 6.11 9.03
N ALA A 81 -0.71 6.95 10.06
CA ALA A 81 -0.62 6.51 11.45
C ALA A 81 -1.82 5.63 11.83
N PHE A 82 -3.03 6.07 11.51
CA PHE A 82 -4.26 5.31 11.77
C PHE A 82 -4.29 3.97 11.02
N ARG A 83 -3.90 3.95 9.75
CA ARG A 83 -3.81 2.70 8.98
C ARG A 83 -2.82 1.72 9.60
N ARG A 84 -1.67 2.19 10.09
CA ARG A 84 -0.65 1.34 10.73
C ARG A 84 -1.14 0.79 12.07
N GLU A 85 -1.84 1.58 12.87
CA GLU A 85 -2.51 1.12 14.09
C GLU A 85 -3.54 0.03 13.76
N MET A 86 -4.39 0.27 12.75
CA MET A 86 -5.36 -0.72 12.27
C MET A 86 -4.67 -2.04 11.86
N GLU A 87 -3.57 -1.98 11.09
CA GLU A 87 -2.80 -3.18 10.70
C GLU A 87 -2.29 -3.95 11.92
N GLN A 88 -1.79 -3.27 12.96
CA GLN A 88 -1.32 -3.90 14.20
C GLN A 88 -2.45 -4.63 14.95
N VAL A 89 -3.62 -4.00 15.07
CA VAL A 89 -4.80 -4.62 15.69
C VAL A 89 -5.18 -5.91 14.97
N PHE A 90 -5.25 -5.90 13.63
CA PHE A 90 -5.69 -7.07 12.86
C PHE A 90 -4.59 -8.10 12.57
N GLN A 91 -3.31 -7.76 12.73
CA GLN A 91 -2.21 -8.75 12.72
C GLN A 91 -2.20 -9.61 13.98
N THR A 92 -2.54 -9.03 15.13
CA THR A 92 -2.51 -9.72 16.44
C THR A 92 -3.71 -10.64 16.66
N LEU A 93 -4.77 -10.49 15.86
CA LEU A 93 -6.02 -11.25 15.97
C LEU A 93 -6.07 -12.53 15.10
N ASN A 94 -4.98 -12.86 14.40
CA ASN A 94 -4.88 -14.05 13.54
C ASN A 94 -3.98 -15.14 14.13
#